data_AF-A0A2D7XAE8-F1
#
_entry.id   AF-A0A2D7XAE8-F1
#
_cell.length_a   1.000
_cell.length_b   1.000
_cell.length_c   1.000
_cell.angle_alpha   90.00
_cell.angle_beta   90.00
_cell.angle_gamma   90.00
#
_symmetry.space_group_name_H-M   'P 1'
#
loop_
_entity.id
_entity.type
_entity.pdbx_description
1 polymer ?
#
loop_
_entity_poly.entity_id
_entity_poly.type
_entity_poly.pdbx_seq_one_letter_code
_entity_poly.pdbx_strand_id
1 'polypeptide(L)'
;MSAWERPDENSIEGLLHGMEFADGVEFDLRVDGDGEFVIFHDEFVPGSGRMLDRCVEKLPTDYIRSVGVSTLDELLANRNFTDSWQRGGKTVDIEFKLPHPSTKIETVSHLGSMIRRLETALEPLELPERTVFASCFSPKIGEAAKSVNSSIPVTRLVPHIRAWGRFWRLKRIMAIPNFARTTVKGVANSLRNEGMESIGMALHYLKGWPRYVHPGKPVGLHGPGLRRFFEARRGMGAFVWPCPLKHEDALLNAGVSLVSDNMDPTVFEKPDGSPRWPRPGSQPLDEEWRTRIDRSSSDERGDVIAEAASSLPMWDEIEVGRKMGILEDQGRRMLWAGNLERWSKYAEGGLPWGSPRIIGHRGSGARHSV
;
A
#
# COMPACT_ATOMS: atom_id res chain seq x y z
N MET A 1 29.00 11.65 -5.17
CA MET A 1 27.64 11.64 -4.60
C MET A 1 27.71 10.89 -3.28
N SER A 2 27.17 11.42 -2.19
CA SER A 2 27.02 10.65 -0.96
C SER A 2 26.11 9.44 -1.23
N ALA A 3 26.44 8.28 -0.67
CA ALA A 3 25.57 7.12 -0.75
C ALA A 3 24.22 7.46 -0.10
N TRP A 4 23.10 7.05 -0.71
CA TRP A 4 21.78 7.24 -0.11
C TRP A 4 21.70 6.48 1.22
N GLU A 5 21.33 7.18 2.28
CA GLU A 5 21.05 6.59 3.58
C GLU A 5 19.53 6.45 3.72
N ARG A 6 19.08 5.22 3.98
CA ARG A 6 17.65 4.94 4.08
C ARG A 6 17.09 5.53 5.39
N PRO A 7 16.09 6.44 5.33
CA PRO A 7 15.42 6.93 6.52
C PRO A 7 14.77 5.80 7.33
N ASP A 8 14.56 6.01 8.62
CA ASP A 8 13.89 5.03 9.47
C ASP A 8 12.45 4.77 8.99
N GLU A 9 12.03 3.51 9.05
CA GLU A 9 10.65 3.12 8.72
C GLU A 9 9.64 3.80 9.66
N ASN A 10 8.44 4.14 9.16
CA ASN A 10 7.39 4.82 9.94
C ASN A 10 7.84 6.17 10.55
N SER A 11 8.94 6.75 10.10
CA SER A 11 9.36 8.11 10.46
C SER A 11 8.79 9.13 9.47
N ILE A 12 8.63 10.39 9.89
CA ILE A 12 8.20 11.47 8.99
C ILE A 12 9.12 11.58 7.77
N GLU A 13 10.44 11.45 7.95
CA GLU A 13 11.41 11.48 6.86
C GLU A 13 11.21 10.32 5.88
N GLY A 14 11.01 9.10 6.37
CA GLY A 14 10.75 7.94 5.53
C GLY A 14 9.44 8.05 4.75
N LEU A 15 8.40 8.60 5.36
CA LEU A 15 7.10 8.81 4.72
C LEU A 15 7.16 9.92 3.66
N LEU A 16 7.87 11.02 3.93
CA LEU A 16 8.13 12.06 2.94
C LEU A 16 8.90 11.51 1.75
N HIS A 17 9.98 10.76 2.01
CA HIS A 17 10.78 10.12 0.97
C HIS A 17 9.93 9.25 0.05
N GLY A 18 9.04 8.43 0.62
CA GLY A 18 8.15 7.59 -0.17
C GLY A 18 7.12 8.37 -1.00
N MET A 19 6.57 9.46 -0.45
CA MET A 19 5.65 10.36 -1.17
C MET A 19 6.34 11.06 -2.35
N GLU A 20 7.59 11.48 -2.19
CA GLU A 20 8.36 12.16 -3.23
C GLU A 20 8.82 11.18 -4.32
N PHE A 21 9.38 10.03 -3.92
CA PHE A 21 10.02 9.09 -4.84
C PHE A 21 9.03 8.20 -5.60
N ALA A 22 7.93 7.76 -4.97
CA ALA A 22 7.02 6.75 -5.52
C ALA A 22 5.58 7.27 -5.68
N ASP A 23 4.62 6.39 -5.96
CA ASP A 23 3.19 6.72 -6.07
C ASP A 23 2.52 6.98 -4.72
N GLY A 24 3.28 6.93 -3.61
CA GLY A 24 2.80 7.18 -2.27
C GLY A 24 3.42 6.22 -1.25
N VAL A 25 2.73 6.00 -0.13
CA VAL A 25 3.28 5.27 1.02
C VAL A 25 2.25 4.36 1.67
N GLU A 26 2.76 3.33 2.33
CA GLU A 26 2.07 2.61 3.37
C GLU A 26 2.70 2.98 4.72
N PHE A 27 1.91 3.07 5.78
CA PHE A 27 2.42 3.17 7.15
C PHE A 27 1.48 2.61 8.21
N ASP A 28 2.05 2.29 9.36
CA ASP A 28 1.35 1.63 10.44
C ASP A 28 0.83 2.63 11.50
N LEU A 29 -0.43 2.52 11.90
CA LEU A 29 -1.00 3.28 13.02
C LEU A 29 -1.39 2.41 14.20
N ARG A 30 -1.06 2.90 15.39
CA ARG A 30 -1.57 2.47 16.70
C ARG A 30 -2.24 3.63 17.42
N VAL A 31 -3.03 3.28 18.43
CA VAL A 31 -3.59 4.26 19.38
C VAL A 31 -2.87 4.08 20.71
N ASP A 32 -2.32 5.16 21.27
CA ASP A 32 -1.61 5.11 22.55
C ASP A 32 -2.57 5.19 23.76
N GLY A 33 -2.01 5.31 24.96
CA GLY A 33 -2.76 5.35 26.23
C GLY A 33 -3.59 6.62 26.43
N ASP A 34 -3.25 7.72 25.77
CA ASP A 34 -4.02 8.97 25.80
C ASP A 34 -5.07 9.00 24.69
N GLY A 35 -5.09 7.97 23.85
CA GLY A 35 -6.00 7.85 22.73
C GLY A 35 -5.47 8.51 21.47
N GLU A 36 -4.18 8.85 21.39
CA GLU A 36 -3.52 9.54 20.27
C GLU A 36 -2.98 8.59 19.20
N PHE A 37 -2.91 9.05 17.94
CA PHE A 37 -2.46 8.22 16.82
C PHE A 37 -0.95 8.30 16.72
N VAL A 38 -0.30 7.15 16.81
CA VAL A 38 1.15 7.03 16.73
C VAL A 38 1.53 6.14 15.55
N ILE A 39 2.56 6.57 14.82
CA ILE A 39 3.03 5.91 13.59
C ILE A 39 4.03 4.83 14.01
N PHE A 40 3.53 3.63 14.28
CA PHE A 40 4.34 2.57 14.86
C PHE A 40 3.80 1.16 14.57
N HIS A 41 4.71 0.27 14.17
CA HIS A 41 4.36 -1.09 13.82
C HIS A 41 4.18 -2.01 15.04
N ASP A 42 5.15 -2.01 15.95
CA ASP A 42 5.30 -3.03 16.99
C ASP A 42 4.43 -2.73 18.22
N GLU A 43 4.11 -3.77 19.00
CA GLU A 43 3.27 -3.65 20.19
C GLU A 43 3.93 -2.89 21.33
N PHE A 44 5.26 -2.87 21.35
CA PHE A 44 6.07 -2.40 22.46
C PHE A 44 7.14 -1.45 21.97
N VAL A 45 7.15 -0.22 22.48
CA VAL A 45 8.24 0.72 22.18
C VAL A 45 9.55 0.19 22.74
N PRO A 46 10.70 0.39 22.06
CA PRO A 46 12.00 -0.09 22.55
C PRO A 46 12.34 0.50 23.93
N GLY A 47 13.05 -0.28 24.77
CA GLY A 47 13.45 0.18 26.10
C GLY A 47 13.70 -0.94 27.11
N SER A 48 14.20 -0.55 28.29
CA SER A 48 14.39 -1.44 29.44
C SER A 48 13.09 -1.66 30.21
N GLY A 49 13.06 -2.65 31.12
CA GLY A 49 11.87 -2.98 31.90
C GLY A 49 10.97 -4.06 31.29
N ARG A 50 9.82 -4.32 31.92
CA ARG A 50 8.91 -5.41 31.51
C ARG A 50 8.22 -5.02 30.20
N MET A 51 8.13 -5.97 29.25
CA MET A 51 7.50 -5.72 27.94
C MET A 51 6.09 -5.13 28.06
N LEU A 52 5.26 -5.63 28.99
CA LEU A 52 3.88 -5.18 29.15
C LEU A 52 3.73 -3.74 29.65
N ASP A 53 4.78 -3.18 30.26
CA ASP A 53 4.81 -1.79 30.72
C ASP A 53 5.19 -0.85 29.57
N ARG A 54 5.77 -1.39 28.48
CA ARG A 54 6.12 -0.67 27.25
C ARG A 54 5.07 -0.78 26.14
N CYS A 55 3.89 -1.32 26.47
CA CYS A 55 2.78 -1.49 25.54
C CYS A 55 2.28 -0.14 25.06
N VAL A 56 2.23 0.09 23.74
CA VAL A 56 1.86 1.39 23.16
C VAL A 56 0.53 1.90 23.72
N GLU A 57 -0.47 1.02 23.79
CA GLU A 57 -1.84 1.34 24.22
C GLU A 57 -1.97 1.64 25.73
N LYS A 58 -0.85 1.66 26.47
CA LYS A 58 -0.80 2.01 27.90
C LYS A 58 0.11 3.20 28.21
N LEU A 59 0.85 3.67 27.21
CA LEU A 59 1.84 4.71 27.38
C LEU A 59 1.24 6.06 26.99
N PRO A 60 1.57 7.13 27.73
CA PRO A 60 1.14 8.47 27.35
C PRO A 60 1.88 8.95 26.10
N THR A 61 1.25 9.84 25.34
CA THR A 61 1.77 10.35 24.06
C THR A 61 3.15 10.99 24.22
N ASP A 62 3.34 11.78 25.26
CA ASP A 62 4.63 12.44 25.54
C ASP A 62 5.77 11.44 25.73
N TYR A 63 5.50 10.28 26.34
CA TYR A 63 6.50 9.22 26.46
C TYR A 63 6.79 8.57 25.12
N ILE A 64 5.76 8.25 24.34
CA ILE A 64 5.91 7.67 22.99
C ILE A 64 6.76 8.58 22.09
N ARG A 65 6.51 9.89 22.14
CA ARG A 65 7.30 10.89 21.42
C ARG A 65 8.74 10.96 21.91
N SER A 66 8.96 10.88 23.23
CA SER A 66 10.30 10.92 23.83
C SER A 66 11.21 9.76 23.40
N VAL A 67 10.63 8.63 22.97
CA VAL A 67 11.36 7.46 22.44
C VAL A 67 11.46 7.45 20.91
N GLY A 68 11.13 8.57 20.26
CA GLY A 68 11.35 8.80 18.83
C GLY A 68 10.22 8.32 17.92
N VAL A 69 9.04 7.99 18.46
CA VAL A 69 7.88 7.61 17.64
C VAL A 69 7.06 8.85 17.31
N SER A 70 6.82 9.07 16.01
CA SER A 70 6.02 10.20 15.53
C SER A 70 4.53 9.97 15.67
N THR A 71 3.77 11.06 15.78
CA THR A 71 2.30 11.05 15.78
C THR A 71 1.74 11.32 14.39
N LEU A 72 0.47 10.95 14.15
CA LEU A 72 -0.21 11.32 12.92
C LEU A 72 -0.32 12.84 12.77
N ASP A 73 -0.60 13.56 13.85
CA ASP A 73 -0.72 15.03 13.82
C ASP A 73 0.58 15.71 13.39
N GLU A 74 1.74 15.22 13.85
CA GLU A 74 3.05 15.71 13.41
C GLU A 74 3.28 15.46 11.91
N LEU A 75 2.82 14.32 11.37
CA LEU A 75 2.89 14.04 9.94
C LEU A 75 1.95 14.96 9.14
N LEU A 76 0.71 15.13 9.57
CA LEU A 76 -0.28 15.96 8.88
C LEU A 76 0.07 17.45 8.94
N ALA A 77 0.81 17.90 9.97
CA ALA A 77 1.38 19.23 10.04
C ALA A 77 2.50 19.47 9.00
N ASN A 78 3.07 18.41 8.41
CA ASN A 78 4.07 18.54 7.38
C ASN A 78 3.44 18.87 6.02
N ARG A 79 3.61 20.12 5.58
CA ARG A 79 3.02 20.59 4.31
C ARG A 79 3.56 19.87 3.07
N ASN A 80 4.84 19.46 3.06
CA ASN A 80 5.38 18.72 1.91
C ASN A 80 4.67 17.37 1.74
N PHE A 81 4.31 16.72 2.85
CA PHE A 81 3.53 15.48 2.84
C PHE A 81 2.11 15.73 2.34
N THR A 82 1.40 16.68 2.96
CA THR A 82 -0.02 16.93 2.67
C THR A 82 -0.26 17.57 1.30
N ASP A 83 0.55 18.53 0.87
CA ASP A 83 0.46 19.12 -0.47
C ASP A 83 0.69 18.06 -1.57
N SER A 84 1.65 17.15 -1.38
CA SER A 84 1.91 16.04 -2.31
C SER A 84 0.73 15.07 -2.38
N TRP A 85 0.09 14.79 -1.24
CA TRP A 85 -1.09 13.95 -1.18
C TRP A 85 -2.30 14.57 -1.91
N GLN A 86 -2.50 15.89 -1.74
CA GLN A 86 -3.61 16.62 -2.34
C GLN A 86 -3.46 16.80 -3.86
N ARG A 87 -2.24 16.96 -4.39
CA ARG A 87 -1.97 17.42 -5.77
C ARG A 87 -1.10 16.49 -6.62
N GLY A 88 -0.97 15.21 -6.27
CA GLY A 88 0.00 14.33 -6.93
C GLY A 88 -0.54 12.99 -7.40
N GLY A 89 -1.86 12.75 -7.31
CA GLY A 89 -2.42 11.41 -7.51
C GLY A 89 -1.80 10.33 -6.61
N LYS A 90 -1.21 10.75 -5.48
CA LYS A 90 -0.53 9.88 -4.52
C LYS A 90 -1.54 9.00 -3.80
N THR A 91 -1.07 7.89 -3.26
CA THR A 91 -1.91 6.95 -2.52
C THR A 91 -1.27 6.60 -1.19
N VAL A 92 -2.06 6.71 -0.13
CA VAL A 92 -1.66 6.36 1.23
C VAL A 92 -2.49 5.17 1.71
N ASP A 93 -1.78 4.08 2.01
CA ASP A 93 -2.31 2.90 2.71
C ASP A 93 -2.01 3.05 4.20
N ILE A 94 -3.06 3.11 5.03
CA ILE A 94 -2.91 3.29 6.48
C ILE A 94 -3.23 1.95 7.15
N GLU A 95 -2.21 1.21 7.58
CA GLU A 95 -2.41 -0.08 8.26
C GLU A 95 -2.76 0.13 9.74
N PHE A 96 -3.97 -0.24 10.14
CA PHE A 96 -4.36 -0.28 11.55
C PHE A 96 -3.81 -1.53 12.25
N LYS A 97 -2.96 -1.30 13.24
CA LYS A 97 -2.51 -2.34 14.16
C LYS A 97 -3.49 -2.53 15.30
N LEU A 98 -3.63 -3.79 15.71
CA LEU A 98 -4.50 -4.15 16.82
C LEU A 98 -3.82 -3.91 18.17
N PRO A 99 -4.60 -3.59 19.21
CA PRO A 99 -4.10 -3.36 20.55
C PRO A 99 -3.68 -4.66 21.22
N HIS A 100 -2.68 -4.62 22.10
CA HIS A 100 -2.22 -5.84 22.80
C HIS A 100 -3.35 -6.56 23.56
N PRO A 101 -3.48 -7.91 23.55
CA PRO A 101 -4.62 -8.60 24.16
C PRO A 101 -4.73 -8.39 25.66
N SER A 102 -3.61 -8.04 26.31
CA SER A 102 -3.59 -7.68 27.72
C SER A 102 -4.40 -6.41 28.04
N THR A 103 -4.66 -5.56 27.05
CA THR A 103 -5.51 -4.37 27.16
C THR A 103 -6.99 -4.72 27.27
N LYS A 104 -7.40 -5.91 26.79
CA LYS A 104 -8.79 -6.38 26.72
C LYS A 104 -9.73 -5.43 25.93
N ILE A 105 -9.18 -4.59 25.07
CA ILE A 105 -9.94 -3.70 24.20
C ILE A 105 -10.71 -4.53 23.16
N GLU A 106 -12.01 -4.24 22.99
CA GLU A 106 -12.85 -4.92 22.00
C GLU A 106 -12.50 -4.45 20.58
N THR A 107 -12.28 -5.40 19.67
CA THR A 107 -11.73 -5.16 18.33
C THR A 107 -12.64 -4.33 17.41
N VAL A 108 -13.95 -4.59 17.35
CA VAL A 108 -14.85 -3.87 16.43
C VAL A 108 -14.98 -2.41 16.85
N SER A 109 -15.20 -2.17 18.15
CA SER A 109 -15.30 -0.84 18.74
C SER A 109 -14.01 -0.05 18.55
N HIS A 110 -12.85 -0.69 18.79
CA HIS A 110 -11.56 -0.04 18.61
C HIS A 110 -11.28 0.34 17.16
N LEU A 111 -11.46 -0.60 16.21
CA LEU A 111 -11.29 -0.30 14.79
C LEU A 111 -12.27 0.78 14.32
N GLY A 112 -13.53 0.74 14.77
CA GLY A 112 -14.51 1.78 14.45
C GLY A 112 -14.10 3.15 15.01
N SER A 113 -13.50 3.19 16.20
CA SER A 113 -12.94 4.43 16.76
C SER A 113 -11.75 4.95 15.95
N MET A 114 -10.84 4.07 15.52
CA MET A 114 -9.71 4.45 14.66
C MET A 114 -10.22 5.02 13.33
N ILE A 115 -11.19 4.37 12.68
CA ILE A 115 -11.76 4.84 11.42
C ILE A 115 -12.33 6.25 11.55
N ARG A 116 -13.25 6.48 12.52
CA ARG A 116 -13.86 7.81 12.70
C ARG A 116 -12.83 8.90 12.97
N ARG A 117 -11.82 8.56 13.76
CA ARG A 117 -10.78 9.52 14.10
C ARG A 117 -9.90 9.83 12.89
N LEU A 118 -9.57 8.82 12.09
CA LEU A 118 -8.83 9.02 10.86
C LEU A 118 -9.62 9.91 9.90
N GLU A 119 -10.93 9.69 9.74
CA GLU A 119 -11.80 10.56 8.95
C GLU A 119 -11.78 12.00 9.45
N THR A 120 -11.89 12.21 10.76
CA THR A 120 -11.83 13.54 11.37
C THR A 120 -10.47 14.22 11.13
N ALA A 121 -9.38 13.47 11.23
CA ALA A 121 -8.03 14.00 11.02
C ALA A 121 -7.76 14.38 9.55
N LEU A 122 -8.37 13.66 8.60
CA LEU A 122 -8.16 13.87 7.17
C LEU A 122 -9.18 14.82 6.53
N GLU A 123 -10.34 15.07 7.16
CA GLU A 123 -11.39 15.97 6.66
C GLU A 123 -10.86 17.35 6.20
N PRO A 124 -9.99 18.04 6.97
CA PRO A 124 -9.48 19.37 6.58
C PRO A 124 -8.59 19.35 5.32
N LEU A 125 -8.12 18.19 4.88
CA LEU A 125 -7.24 18.07 3.72
C LEU A 125 -8.01 17.99 2.40
N GLU A 126 -9.33 17.76 2.41
CA GLU A 126 -10.15 17.67 1.20
C GLU A 126 -9.52 16.73 0.14
N LEU A 127 -9.03 15.56 0.57
CA LEU A 127 -8.25 14.67 -0.27
C LEU A 127 -9.06 14.21 -1.50
N PRO A 128 -8.42 14.09 -2.69
CA PRO A 128 -9.09 13.53 -3.85
C PRO A 128 -9.57 12.10 -3.59
N GLU A 129 -10.67 11.70 -4.21
CA GLU A 129 -11.17 10.33 -4.09
C GLU A 129 -10.09 9.30 -4.46
N ARG A 130 -10.10 8.14 -3.79
CA ARG A 130 -9.20 7.00 -4.08
C ARG A 130 -7.71 7.28 -3.89
N THR A 131 -7.38 8.21 -2.99
CA THR A 131 -6.01 8.51 -2.54
C THR A 131 -5.72 7.97 -1.15
N VAL A 132 -6.72 7.49 -0.42
CA VAL A 132 -6.59 6.93 0.93
C VAL A 132 -7.43 5.66 1.08
N PHE A 133 -6.90 4.69 1.81
CA PHE A 133 -7.67 3.59 2.35
C PHE A 133 -7.02 3.08 3.65
N ALA A 134 -7.82 2.47 4.51
CA ALA A 134 -7.32 1.84 5.72
C ALA A 134 -7.22 0.32 5.53
N SER A 135 -6.09 -0.27 5.91
CA SER A 135 -5.87 -1.70 5.84
C SER A 135 -5.74 -2.33 7.23
N CYS A 136 -6.09 -3.61 7.37
CA CYS A 136 -5.90 -4.35 8.62
C CYS A 136 -5.89 -5.86 8.37
N PHE A 137 -5.11 -6.61 9.16
CA PHE A 137 -5.18 -8.08 9.17
C PHE A 137 -6.45 -8.64 9.82
N SER A 138 -7.16 -7.84 10.62
CA SER A 138 -8.37 -8.27 11.32
C SER A 138 -9.51 -8.56 10.34
N PRO A 139 -10.20 -9.71 10.45
CA PRO A 139 -11.39 -9.98 9.65
C PRO A 139 -12.56 -9.06 10.03
N LYS A 140 -12.47 -8.34 11.15
CA LYS A 140 -13.50 -7.43 11.67
C LYS A 140 -13.43 -6.02 11.07
N ILE A 141 -12.43 -5.69 10.24
CA ILE A 141 -12.30 -4.31 9.71
C ILE A 141 -13.51 -3.89 8.87
N GLY A 142 -14.08 -4.80 8.06
CA GLY A 142 -15.29 -4.52 7.29
C GLY A 142 -16.53 -4.32 8.16
N GLU A 143 -16.66 -5.10 9.25
CA GLU A 143 -17.72 -4.93 10.25
C GLU A 143 -17.60 -3.58 10.96
N ALA A 144 -16.39 -3.21 11.39
CA ALA A 144 -16.10 -1.95 12.05
C ALA A 144 -16.35 -0.74 11.14
N ALA A 145 -15.94 -0.79 9.87
CA ALA A 145 -16.21 0.29 8.91
C ALA A 145 -17.72 0.51 8.69
N LYS A 146 -18.49 -0.58 8.61
CA LYS A 146 -19.95 -0.52 8.49
C LYS A 146 -20.62 0.03 9.74
N SER A 147 -20.15 -0.35 10.93
CA SER A 147 -20.76 0.10 12.19
C SER A 147 -20.61 1.60 12.43
N VAL A 148 -19.66 2.25 11.74
CA VAL A 148 -19.42 3.69 11.81
C VAL A 148 -19.80 4.46 10.55
N ASN A 149 -20.36 3.77 9.54
CA ASN A 149 -20.71 4.33 8.24
C ASN A 149 -19.52 5.08 7.57
N SER A 150 -18.35 4.43 7.57
CA SER A 150 -17.11 4.95 7.02
C SER A 150 -17.23 5.37 5.56
N SER A 151 -16.77 6.57 5.25
CA SER A 151 -16.49 7.08 3.91
C SER A 151 -15.12 6.62 3.40
N ILE A 152 -14.14 6.43 4.29
CA ILE A 152 -12.82 5.90 3.92
C ILE A 152 -12.97 4.42 3.53
N PRO A 153 -12.51 4.01 2.33
CA PRO A 153 -12.47 2.61 1.95
C PRO A 153 -11.57 1.81 2.88
N VAL A 154 -12.00 0.59 3.23
CA VAL A 154 -11.19 -0.34 4.02
C VAL A 154 -10.82 -1.57 3.21
N THR A 155 -9.69 -2.19 3.55
CA THR A 155 -9.30 -3.50 3.01
C THR A 155 -8.78 -4.44 4.08
N ARG A 156 -8.99 -5.74 3.85
CA ARG A 156 -8.43 -6.80 4.70
C ARG A 156 -7.17 -7.36 4.08
N LEU A 157 -6.11 -7.43 4.89
CA LEU A 157 -4.84 -8.05 4.52
C LEU A 157 -4.92 -9.57 4.62
N VAL A 158 -4.49 -10.29 3.58
CA VAL A 158 -4.43 -11.77 3.55
C VAL A 158 -3.02 -12.29 3.29
N PRO A 159 -2.57 -13.41 3.89
CA PRO A 159 -3.32 -14.31 4.78
C PRO A 159 -3.60 -13.65 6.14
N HIS A 160 -4.62 -14.13 6.85
CA HIS A 160 -4.80 -13.72 8.24
C HIS A 160 -3.58 -14.18 9.05
N ILE A 161 -2.76 -13.24 9.47
CA ILE A 161 -1.64 -13.45 10.38
C ILE A 161 -2.15 -13.08 11.77
N ARG A 162 -1.99 -13.96 12.75
CA ARG A 162 -2.31 -13.62 14.13
C ARG A 162 -1.45 -12.42 14.54
N ALA A 163 -2.07 -11.40 15.12
CA ALA A 163 -1.36 -10.20 15.59
C ALA A 163 -0.24 -10.53 16.61
N TRP A 164 -0.35 -11.64 17.36
CA TRP A 164 0.54 -11.96 18.49
C TRP A 164 1.43 -13.19 18.25
N GLY A 165 2.67 -13.17 18.74
CA GLY A 165 3.54 -14.36 18.84
C GLY A 165 5.04 -14.06 18.74
N ARG A 166 5.85 -14.76 19.57
CA ARG A 166 7.27 -14.47 19.86
C ARG A 166 8.29 -14.86 18.76
N PHE A 167 7.85 -15.42 17.62
CA PHE A 167 8.76 -15.90 16.57
C PHE A 167 8.22 -15.65 15.15
N TRP A 168 8.84 -14.72 14.44
CA TRP A 168 8.50 -14.37 13.05
C TRP A 168 8.61 -15.56 12.07
N ARG A 169 9.56 -16.48 12.30
CA ARG A 169 9.72 -17.72 11.51
C ARG A 169 8.56 -18.71 11.66
N LEU A 170 7.87 -18.75 12.81
CA LEU A 170 6.67 -19.57 13.01
C LEU A 170 5.39 -18.92 12.45
N LYS A 171 5.32 -17.58 12.35
CA LYS A 171 4.17 -16.87 11.75
C LYS A 171 3.95 -17.26 10.28
N ARG A 172 5.03 -17.48 9.51
CA ARG A 172 4.95 -17.98 8.11
C ARG A 172 4.43 -19.42 8.02
N ILE A 173 4.79 -20.31 8.95
CA ILE A 173 4.28 -21.69 9.01
C ILE A 173 2.80 -21.71 9.40
N MET A 174 2.39 -20.82 10.31
CA MET A 174 0.98 -20.66 10.72
C MET A 174 0.08 -20.02 9.66
N ALA A 175 0.63 -19.39 8.62
CA ALA A 175 -0.13 -18.85 7.49
C ALA A 175 -0.48 -19.92 6.43
N ILE A 176 0.25 -21.05 6.40
CA ILE A 176 0.07 -22.14 5.43
C ILE A 176 -1.36 -22.72 5.41
N PRO A 177 -2.05 -22.93 6.56
CA PRO A 177 -3.44 -23.37 6.55
C PRO A 177 -4.41 -22.38 5.89
N ASN A 178 -4.14 -21.07 5.95
CA ASN A 178 -4.97 -20.05 5.31
C ASN A 178 -4.77 -20.03 3.78
N PHE A 179 -3.54 -20.20 3.31
CA PHE A 179 -3.25 -20.38 1.88
C PHE A 179 -3.92 -21.64 1.31
N ALA A 180 -4.00 -22.73 2.09
CA ALA A 180 -4.66 -23.97 1.67
C ALA A 180 -6.20 -23.84 1.58
N ARG A 181 -6.79 -22.91 2.34
CA ARG A 181 -8.26 -22.79 2.48
C ARG A 181 -8.87 -21.68 1.62
N THR A 182 -8.08 -20.73 1.15
CA THR A 182 -8.60 -19.54 0.46
C THR A 182 -8.06 -19.43 -0.97
N THR A 183 -8.96 -19.26 -1.92
CA THR A 183 -8.60 -18.94 -3.32
C THR A 183 -8.69 -17.43 -3.50
N VAL A 184 -7.88 -16.85 -4.39
CA VAL A 184 -7.95 -15.41 -4.70
C VAL A 184 -9.36 -14.98 -5.14
N LYS A 185 -10.05 -15.83 -5.93
CA LYS A 185 -11.44 -15.60 -6.32
C LYS A 185 -12.40 -15.59 -5.12
N GLY A 186 -12.24 -16.52 -4.18
CA GLY A 186 -13.04 -16.57 -2.96
C GLY A 186 -12.82 -15.34 -2.07
N VAL A 187 -11.55 -14.94 -1.88
CA VAL A 187 -11.19 -13.73 -1.13
C VAL A 187 -11.81 -12.49 -1.79
N ALA A 188 -11.61 -12.30 -3.10
CA ALA A 188 -12.15 -11.17 -3.84
C ALA A 188 -13.69 -11.10 -3.73
N ASN A 189 -14.37 -12.24 -3.83
CA ASN A 189 -15.83 -12.29 -3.68
C ASN A 189 -16.28 -11.95 -2.26
N SER A 190 -15.62 -12.47 -1.22
CA SER A 190 -15.92 -12.13 0.18
C SER A 190 -15.77 -10.64 0.43
N LEU A 191 -14.62 -10.07 0.08
CA LEU A 191 -14.32 -8.65 0.33
C LEU A 191 -15.27 -7.73 -0.44
N ARG A 192 -15.59 -8.07 -1.69
CA ARG A 192 -16.57 -7.32 -2.49
C ARG A 192 -17.98 -7.38 -1.88
N ASN A 193 -18.41 -8.53 -1.37
CA ASN A 193 -19.69 -8.65 -0.65
C ASN A 193 -19.69 -7.85 0.66
N GLU A 194 -18.52 -7.64 1.24
CA GLU A 194 -18.33 -6.75 2.39
C GLU A 194 -18.27 -5.26 2.00
N GLY A 195 -18.29 -4.93 0.71
CA GLY A 195 -18.25 -3.55 0.19
C GLY A 195 -16.85 -3.02 -0.09
N MET A 196 -15.81 -3.84 0.06
CA MET A 196 -14.43 -3.42 -0.17
C MET A 196 -14.10 -3.34 -1.66
N GLU A 197 -13.29 -2.36 -2.03
CA GLU A 197 -12.88 -2.11 -3.43
C GLU A 197 -11.49 -2.66 -3.76
N SER A 198 -10.72 -3.06 -2.75
CA SER A 198 -9.35 -3.51 -2.89
C SER A 198 -9.07 -4.76 -2.03
N ILE A 199 -7.96 -5.42 -2.33
CA ILE A 199 -7.47 -6.59 -1.61
C ILE A 199 -5.99 -6.39 -1.29
N GLY A 200 -5.63 -6.42 -0.01
CA GLY A 200 -4.23 -6.59 0.38
C GLY A 200 -3.87 -8.08 0.43
N MET A 201 -2.86 -8.53 -0.32
CA MET A 201 -2.42 -9.94 -0.29
C MET A 201 -0.91 -10.16 -0.36
N ALA A 202 -0.44 -11.21 0.32
CA ALA A 202 0.94 -11.66 0.17
C ALA A 202 1.25 -12.18 -1.25
N LEU A 203 2.45 -11.92 -1.77
CA LEU A 203 2.93 -12.34 -3.10
C LEU A 203 2.75 -13.85 -3.38
N HIS A 204 2.79 -14.67 -2.33
CA HIS A 204 2.65 -16.12 -2.39
C HIS A 204 1.30 -16.60 -2.98
N TYR A 205 0.26 -15.75 -2.98
CA TYR A 205 -1.00 -16.05 -3.68
C TYR A 205 -0.86 -16.02 -5.22
N LEU A 206 0.13 -15.29 -5.74
CA LEU A 206 0.34 -15.08 -7.17
C LEU A 206 1.54 -15.87 -7.70
N LYS A 207 2.55 -16.09 -6.85
CA LYS A 207 3.84 -16.65 -7.25
C LYS A 207 4.36 -17.71 -6.29
N GLY A 208 5.09 -18.67 -6.85
CA GLY A 208 5.70 -19.79 -6.13
C GLY A 208 4.75 -20.99 -5.99
N TRP A 209 5.25 -22.05 -5.35
CA TRP A 209 4.46 -23.25 -5.09
C TRP A 209 3.22 -23.03 -4.19
N PRO A 210 3.17 -22.06 -3.25
CA PRO A 210 2.02 -21.93 -2.35
C PRO A 210 0.69 -21.64 -3.06
N ARG A 211 0.71 -21.02 -4.25
CA ARG A 211 -0.51 -20.77 -5.03
C ARG A 211 -1.25 -22.04 -5.47
N TYR A 212 -0.60 -23.20 -5.44
CA TYR A 212 -1.17 -24.50 -5.82
C TYR A 212 -1.76 -25.28 -4.64
N VAL A 213 -1.66 -24.76 -3.41
CA VAL A 213 -2.02 -25.52 -2.20
C VAL A 213 -3.53 -25.54 -1.95
N HIS A 214 -4.29 -24.63 -2.56
CA HIS A 214 -5.74 -24.56 -2.41
C HIS A 214 -6.49 -25.47 -3.41
N PRO A 215 -7.73 -25.91 -3.11
CA PRO A 215 -8.50 -26.82 -3.98
C PRO A 215 -8.98 -26.19 -5.31
N GLY A 216 -8.87 -24.87 -5.48
CA GLY A 216 -9.29 -24.17 -6.70
C GLY A 216 -8.21 -24.09 -7.80
N LYS A 217 -8.57 -23.49 -8.95
CA LYS A 217 -7.60 -23.18 -10.01
C LYS A 217 -6.69 -22.03 -9.58
N PRO A 218 -5.35 -22.20 -9.60
CA PRO A 218 -4.40 -21.17 -9.16
C PRO A 218 -4.43 -19.96 -10.08
N VAL A 219 -4.26 -18.76 -9.54
CA VAL A 219 -4.00 -17.55 -10.33
C VAL A 219 -2.48 -17.38 -10.55
N GLY A 220 -2.07 -16.38 -11.31
CA GLY A 220 -0.65 -16.07 -11.50
C GLY A 220 -0.41 -14.76 -12.25
N LEU A 221 0.86 -14.48 -12.52
CA LEU A 221 1.28 -13.23 -13.18
C LEU A 221 1.37 -13.32 -14.72
N HIS A 222 1.19 -14.52 -15.29
CA HIS A 222 1.30 -14.74 -16.73
C HIS A 222 0.25 -15.73 -17.25
N GLY A 223 0.01 -15.66 -18.57
CA GLY A 223 -0.78 -16.63 -19.32
C GLY A 223 -2.19 -16.87 -18.74
N PRO A 224 -2.67 -18.14 -18.72
CA PRO A 224 -4.00 -18.46 -18.19
C PRO A 224 -4.19 -18.11 -16.71
N GLY A 225 -3.11 -18.12 -15.91
CA GLY A 225 -3.15 -17.72 -14.50
C GLY A 225 -3.46 -16.24 -14.31
N LEU A 226 -2.91 -15.39 -15.19
CA LEU A 226 -3.16 -13.96 -15.20
C LEU A 226 -4.60 -13.65 -15.60
N ARG A 227 -5.12 -14.31 -16.64
CA ARG A 227 -6.52 -14.14 -17.03
C ARG A 227 -7.47 -14.48 -15.87
N ARG A 228 -7.23 -15.59 -15.16
CA ARG A 228 -7.99 -15.95 -13.95
C ARG A 228 -7.87 -14.91 -12.83
N PHE A 229 -6.71 -14.26 -12.70
CA PHE A 229 -6.51 -13.18 -11.73
C PHE A 229 -7.39 -11.97 -12.07
N PHE A 230 -7.41 -11.54 -13.33
CA PHE A 230 -8.30 -10.48 -13.80
C PHE A 230 -9.78 -10.81 -13.60
N GLU A 231 -10.21 -12.02 -13.97
CA GLU A 231 -11.59 -12.49 -13.78
C GLU A 231 -12.01 -12.55 -12.30
N ALA A 232 -11.07 -12.82 -11.39
CA ALA A 232 -11.30 -12.84 -9.95
C ALA A 232 -11.47 -11.42 -9.38
N ARG A 233 -10.60 -10.48 -9.79
CA ARG A 233 -10.59 -9.11 -9.27
C ARG A 233 -11.71 -8.25 -9.86
N ARG A 234 -11.97 -8.36 -11.16
CA ARG A 234 -12.98 -7.53 -11.88
C ARG A 234 -12.80 -6.03 -11.65
N GLY A 235 -11.54 -5.56 -11.64
CA GLY A 235 -11.20 -4.17 -11.39
C GLY A 235 -10.98 -3.79 -9.92
N MET A 236 -11.15 -4.71 -8.96
CA MET A 236 -10.71 -4.46 -7.58
C MET A 236 -9.21 -4.18 -7.53
N GLY A 237 -8.80 -3.24 -6.68
CA GLY A 237 -7.39 -3.01 -6.39
C GLY A 237 -6.73 -4.23 -5.76
N ALA A 238 -5.46 -4.42 -6.04
CA ALA A 238 -4.66 -5.47 -5.41
C ALA A 238 -3.35 -4.87 -4.92
N PHE A 239 -3.17 -4.81 -3.60
CA PHE A 239 -1.96 -4.33 -2.95
C PHE A 239 -1.17 -5.54 -2.46
N VAL A 240 0.07 -5.69 -2.92
CA VAL A 240 0.86 -6.90 -2.68
C VAL A 240 2.14 -6.58 -1.94
N TRP A 241 2.50 -7.46 -1.01
CA TRP A 241 3.80 -7.47 -0.31
C TRP A 241 4.34 -8.90 -0.16
N PRO A 242 5.66 -9.09 0.03
CA PRO A 242 6.71 -8.16 -0.39
C PRO A 242 6.79 -8.08 -1.92
N CYS A 243 7.44 -7.03 -2.44
CA CYS A 243 7.61 -6.78 -3.87
C CYS A 243 9.10 -6.76 -4.29
N PRO A 244 9.72 -7.92 -4.55
CA PRO A 244 11.10 -7.97 -5.06
C PRO A 244 11.20 -7.36 -6.46
N LEU A 245 12.24 -6.55 -6.72
CA LEU A 245 12.48 -5.87 -8.01
C LEU A 245 12.36 -6.78 -9.24
N LYS A 246 12.88 -8.01 -9.16
CA LYS A 246 12.81 -9.02 -10.22
C LYS A 246 11.39 -9.43 -10.64
N HIS A 247 10.36 -8.99 -9.91
CA HIS A 247 8.95 -9.31 -10.20
C HIS A 247 8.09 -8.06 -10.42
N GLU A 248 8.69 -6.87 -10.35
CA GLU A 248 8.00 -5.58 -10.41
C GLU A 248 7.16 -5.47 -11.70
N ASP A 249 7.77 -5.66 -12.87
CA ASP A 249 7.05 -5.59 -14.14
C ASP A 249 5.93 -6.62 -14.26
N ALA A 250 6.16 -7.84 -13.82
CA ALA A 250 5.14 -8.89 -13.86
C ALA A 250 3.94 -8.55 -12.98
N LEU A 251 4.16 -7.86 -11.86
CA LEU A 251 3.11 -7.40 -10.94
C LEU A 251 2.38 -6.19 -11.54
N LEU A 252 3.10 -5.17 -12.00
CA LEU A 252 2.53 -3.97 -12.63
C LEU A 252 1.70 -4.34 -13.87
N ASN A 253 2.22 -5.21 -14.73
CA ASN A 253 1.49 -5.73 -15.89
C ASN A 253 0.23 -6.51 -15.49
N ALA A 254 0.25 -7.15 -14.32
CA ALA A 254 -0.91 -7.81 -13.74
C ALA A 254 -1.89 -6.84 -13.05
N GLY A 255 -1.67 -5.52 -13.12
CA GLY A 255 -2.53 -4.50 -12.49
C GLY A 255 -2.49 -4.56 -10.97
N VAL A 256 -1.34 -4.94 -10.41
CA VAL A 256 -1.09 -4.99 -8.96
C VAL A 256 -0.40 -3.70 -8.54
N SER A 257 -0.82 -3.15 -7.40
CA SER A 257 -0.10 -2.11 -6.66
C SER A 257 0.89 -2.76 -5.68
N LEU A 258 2.10 -2.24 -5.63
CA LEU A 258 3.25 -2.84 -4.97
C LEU A 258 3.52 -2.09 -3.66
N VAL A 259 3.53 -2.80 -2.54
CA VAL A 259 4.02 -2.29 -1.26
C VAL A 259 5.49 -2.69 -1.18
N SER A 260 6.37 -1.74 -1.51
CA SER A 260 7.77 -2.00 -1.86
C SER A 260 8.74 -1.62 -0.76
N ASP A 261 9.68 -2.53 -0.48
CA ASP A 261 10.85 -2.24 0.36
C ASP A 261 12.01 -1.58 -0.41
N ASN A 262 11.89 -1.49 -1.75
CA ASN A 262 12.95 -0.99 -2.62
C ASN A 262 12.71 0.50 -2.92
N MET A 263 13.01 1.36 -1.96
CA MET A 263 12.80 2.81 -2.10
C MET A 263 14.09 3.60 -2.33
N ASP A 264 15.19 2.92 -2.66
CA ASP A 264 16.44 3.57 -3.01
C ASP A 264 16.30 4.37 -4.33
N PRO A 265 16.48 5.70 -4.32
CA PRO A 265 16.32 6.54 -5.50
C PRO A 265 17.46 6.36 -6.51
N THR A 266 18.54 5.66 -6.13
CA THR A 266 19.66 5.36 -7.03
C THR A 266 19.47 4.07 -7.81
N VAL A 267 18.39 3.31 -7.55
CA VAL A 267 18.05 2.09 -8.27
C VAL A 267 17.26 2.43 -9.53
N PHE A 268 18.01 2.71 -10.60
CA PHE A 268 17.47 3.01 -11.94
C PHE A 268 17.25 1.77 -12.81
N GLU A 269 17.79 0.64 -12.39
CA GLU A 269 17.73 -0.64 -13.12
C GLU A 269 17.25 -1.76 -12.22
N LYS A 270 16.42 -2.64 -12.79
CA LYS A 270 16.06 -3.91 -12.16
C LYS A 270 17.19 -4.93 -12.36
N PRO A 271 17.17 -6.05 -11.60
CA PRO A 271 18.19 -7.10 -11.70
C PRO A 271 18.35 -7.75 -13.09
N ASP A 272 17.38 -7.58 -14.00
CA ASP A 272 17.43 -8.06 -15.38
C ASP A 272 17.93 -7.01 -16.39
N GLY A 273 18.38 -5.84 -15.89
CA GLY A 273 18.88 -4.72 -16.70
C GLY A 273 17.79 -3.81 -17.27
N SER A 274 16.51 -4.14 -17.06
CA SER A 274 15.42 -3.27 -17.51
C SER A 274 15.30 -2.01 -16.63
N PRO A 275 14.90 -0.86 -17.21
CA PRO A 275 14.81 0.39 -16.46
C PRO A 275 13.67 0.35 -15.44
N ARG A 276 13.85 1.08 -14.34
CA ARG A 276 12.89 1.17 -13.24
C ARG A 276 12.25 2.54 -13.20
N TRP A 277 10.92 2.59 -13.30
CA TRP A 277 10.15 3.80 -13.09
C TRP A 277 9.32 3.69 -11.81
N PRO A 278 9.59 4.49 -10.76
CA PRO A 278 8.96 4.32 -9.45
C PRO A 278 7.54 4.90 -9.35
N ARG A 279 7.07 5.61 -10.38
CA ARG A 279 5.76 6.30 -10.37
C ARG A 279 4.80 5.88 -11.51
N PRO A 280 4.56 4.58 -11.73
CA PRO A 280 3.73 4.13 -12.86
C PRO A 280 2.25 4.58 -12.76
N GLY A 281 1.76 4.90 -11.56
CA GLY A 281 0.40 5.39 -11.36
C GLY A 281 0.30 6.92 -11.39
N SER A 282 1.03 7.58 -10.49
CA SER A 282 0.96 9.02 -10.24
C SER A 282 1.64 9.87 -11.30
N GLN A 283 2.60 9.32 -12.05
CA GLN A 283 3.29 10.01 -13.13
C GLN A 283 3.59 9.01 -14.27
N PRO A 284 2.56 8.49 -14.96
CA PRO A 284 2.75 7.47 -15.98
C PRO A 284 3.60 7.98 -17.14
N LEU A 285 4.57 7.17 -17.58
CA LEU A 285 5.35 7.45 -18.77
C LEU A 285 4.47 7.41 -20.03
N ASP A 286 4.66 8.37 -20.94
CA ASP A 286 4.22 8.25 -22.33
C ASP A 286 5.18 7.39 -23.16
N GLU A 287 4.84 7.18 -24.44
CA GLU A 287 5.60 6.30 -25.33
C GLU A 287 6.98 6.86 -25.69
N GLU A 288 7.11 8.18 -25.76
CA GLU A 288 8.38 8.85 -26.04
C GLU A 288 9.36 8.64 -24.90
N TRP A 289 8.93 8.91 -23.66
CA TRP A 289 9.76 8.70 -22.48
C TRP A 289 10.07 7.23 -22.24
N ARG A 290 9.12 6.31 -22.44
CA ARG A 290 9.39 4.87 -22.39
C ARG A 290 10.51 4.49 -23.35
N THR A 291 10.38 4.89 -24.61
CA THR A 291 11.37 4.59 -25.65
C THR A 291 12.73 5.18 -25.32
N ARG A 292 12.77 6.41 -24.82
CA ARG A 292 14.02 7.10 -24.47
C ARG A 292 14.72 6.43 -23.28
N ILE A 293 13.97 6.08 -22.23
CA ILE A 293 14.50 5.37 -21.07
C ILE A 293 14.99 3.97 -21.46
N ASP A 294 14.21 3.21 -22.23
CA ASP A 294 14.57 1.85 -22.67
C ASP A 294 15.84 1.83 -23.54
N ARG A 295 16.11 2.91 -24.29
CA ARG A 295 17.31 3.04 -25.14
C ARG A 295 18.52 3.65 -24.43
N SER A 296 18.33 4.22 -23.24
CA SER A 296 19.43 4.81 -22.47
C SER A 296 20.47 3.77 -22.07
N SER A 297 21.74 4.15 -22.09
CA SER A 297 22.79 3.33 -21.48
C SER A 297 22.67 3.33 -19.95
N SER A 298 23.28 2.35 -19.28
CA SER A 298 23.25 2.28 -17.81
C SER A 298 23.84 3.52 -17.13
N ASP A 299 24.87 4.13 -17.73
CA ASP A 299 25.55 5.31 -17.19
C ASP A 299 24.68 6.59 -17.30
N GLU A 300 23.82 6.68 -18.32
CA GLU A 300 22.96 7.84 -18.57
C GLU A 300 21.57 7.69 -17.93
N ARG A 301 21.21 6.48 -17.48
CA ARG A 301 19.84 6.14 -17.11
C ARG A 301 19.29 6.97 -15.96
N GLY A 302 20.14 7.27 -14.98
CA GLY A 302 19.76 8.13 -13.85
C GLY A 302 19.34 9.53 -14.31
N ASP A 303 20.13 10.13 -15.20
CA ASP A 303 19.87 11.47 -15.74
C ASP A 303 18.59 11.48 -16.59
N VAL A 304 18.39 10.47 -17.44
CA VAL A 304 17.17 10.37 -18.27
C VAL A 304 15.92 10.18 -17.41
N ILE A 305 15.98 9.37 -16.34
CA ILE A 305 14.87 9.20 -15.41
C ILE A 305 14.59 10.49 -14.64
N ALA A 306 15.62 11.21 -14.19
CA ALA A 306 15.47 12.49 -13.52
C ALA A 306 14.84 13.55 -14.45
N GLU A 307 15.25 13.58 -15.71
CA GLU A 307 14.66 14.47 -16.71
C GLU A 307 13.18 14.13 -16.95
N ALA A 308 12.84 12.85 -17.10
CA ALA A 308 11.46 12.38 -17.23
C ALA A 308 10.61 12.79 -16.02
N ALA A 309 11.15 12.61 -14.81
CA ALA A 309 10.52 12.98 -13.54
C ALA A 309 10.21 14.48 -13.44
N SER A 310 11.06 15.34 -13.99
CA SER A 310 10.86 16.78 -14.00
C SER A 310 9.95 17.29 -15.13
N SER A 311 9.83 16.52 -16.22
CA SER A 311 9.15 16.95 -17.45
C SER A 311 7.72 16.43 -17.57
N LEU A 312 7.42 15.26 -16.98
CA LEU A 312 6.11 14.65 -17.09
C LEU A 312 5.12 15.24 -16.09
N PRO A 313 3.86 15.48 -16.49
CA PRO A 313 2.81 15.92 -15.57
C PRO A 313 2.45 14.83 -14.56
N MET A 314 2.10 15.24 -13.35
CA MET A 314 1.47 14.38 -12.35
C MET A 314 0.04 14.01 -12.76
N TRP A 315 -0.54 12.98 -12.14
CA TRP A 315 -1.83 12.42 -12.54
C TRP A 315 -2.92 13.49 -12.65
N ASP A 316 -3.07 14.36 -11.66
CA ASP A 316 -4.05 15.44 -11.65
C ASP A 316 -3.84 16.44 -12.79
N GLU A 317 -2.59 16.70 -13.18
CA GLU A 317 -2.19 17.59 -14.27
C GLU A 317 -2.32 16.98 -15.67
N ILE A 318 -2.46 15.64 -15.78
CA ILE A 318 -2.64 14.99 -17.08
C ILE A 318 -3.98 15.39 -17.71
N GLU A 319 -3.94 15.75 -18.99
CA GLU A 319 -5.15 16.04 -19.76
C GLU A 319 -6.14 14.87 -19.77
N VAL A 320 -7.43 15.19 -19.69
CA VAL A 320 -8.52 14.21 -19.60
C VAL A 320 -8.45 13.16 -20.72
N GLY A 321 -8.15 13.56 -21.96
CA GLY A 321 -8.02 12.62 -23.09
C GLY A 321 -6.93 11.56 -22.87
N ARG A 322 -5.79 11.95 -22.28
CA ARG A 322 -4.69 11.01 -21.97
C ARG A 322 -5.05 10.10 -20.80
N LYS A 323 -5.69 10.63 -19.74
CA LYS A 323 -6.24 9.81 -18.65
C LYS A 323 -7.20 8.76 -19.19
N MET A 324 -8.12 9.17 -20.07
CA MET A 324 -9.10 8.29 -20.70
C MET A 324 -8.45 7.14 -21.47
N GLY A 325 -7.43 7.42 -22.27
CA GLY A 325 -6.70 6.38 -23.00
C GLY A 325 -6.03 5.36 -22.07
N ILE A 326 -5.43 5.82 -20.96
CA ILE A 326 -4.83 4.94 -19.95
C ILE A 326 -5.90 4.06 -19.29
N LEU A 327 -7.03 4.65 -18.88
CA LEU A 327 -8.12 3.95 -18.22
C LEU A 327 -8.79 2.91 -19.14
N GLU A 328 -8.92 3.23 -20.43
CA GLU A 328 -9.48 2.33 -21.44
C GLU A 328 -8.56 1.12 -21.68
N ASP A 329 -7.25 1.32 -21.85
CA ASP A 329 -6.28 0.22 -21.97
C ASP A 329 -6.34 -0.69 -20.74
N GLN A 330 -6.18 -0.10 -19.55
CA GLN A 330 -6.14 -0.85 -18.29
C GLN A 330 -7.46 -1.59 -18.07
N GLY A 331 -8.60 -0.91 -18.27
CA GLY A 331 -9.93 -1.48 -18.09
C GLY A 331 -10.18 -2.69 -18.99
N ARG A 332 -9.83 -2.59 -20.28
CA ARG A 332 -9.95 -3.70 -21.24
C ARG A 332 -8.99 -4.83 -20.93
N ARG A 333 -7.70 -4.52 -20.78
CA ARG A 333 -6.63 -5.50 -20.59
C ARG A 333 -6.79 -6.29 -19.29
N MET A 334 -7.26 -5.63 -18.24
CA MET A 334 -7.39 -6.21 -16.89
C MET A 334 -8.82 -6.62 -16.54
N LEU A 335 -9.75 -6.61 -17.51
CA LEU A 335 -11.14 -7.04 -17.35
C LEU A 335 -11.89 -6.34 -16.21
N TRP A 336 -11.77 -5.01 -16.14
CA TRP A 336 -12.52 -4.22 -15.17
C TRP A 336 -14.03 -4.34 -15.44
N ALA A 337 -14.84 -4.31 -14.39
CA ALA A 337 -16.29 -4.29 -14.56
C ALA A 337 -16.75 -2.95 -15.17
N GLY A 338 -17.79 -3.02 -16.03
CA GLY A 338 -18.39 -1.85 -16.66
C GLY A 338 -17.91 -1.61 -18.09
N ASN A 339 -17.98 -0.35 -18.52
CA ASN A 339 -17.68 0.11 -19.87
C ASN A 339 -16.91 1.44 -19.80
N LEU A 340 -16.53 1.97 -20.97
CA LEU A 340 -15.77 3.21 -21.08
C LEU A 340 -16.44 4.40 -20.39
N GLU A 341 -17.76 4.53 -20.50
CA GLU A 341 -18.51 5.58 -19.83
C GLU A 341 -18.35 5.51 -18.30
N ARG A 342 -18.44 4.31 -17.71
CA ARG A 342 -18.20 4.15 -16.27
C ARG A 342 -16.77 4.47 -15.88
N TRP A 343 -15.79 4.02 -16.66
CA TRP A 343 -14.37 4.26 -16.35
C TRP A 343 -14.01 5.74 -16.52
N SER A 344 -14.70 6.46 -17.41
CA SER A 344 -14.45 7.89 -17.64
C SER A 344 -14.64 8.76 -16.41
N LYS A 345 -15.57 8.36 -15.54
CA LYS A 345 -15.83 9.03 -14.26
C LYS A 345 -14.63 9.01 -13.32
N TYR A 346 -13.66 8.12 -13.54
CA TYR A 346 -12.44 8.09 -12.73
C TYR A 346 -11.39 9.14 -13.14
N ALA A 347 -11.55 9.78 -14.31
CA ALA A 347 -10.58 10.77 -14.80
C ALA A 347 -10.58 12.08 -13.99
N GLU A 348 -11.66 12.37 -13.27
CA GLU A 348 -11.86 13.61 -12.50
C GLU A 348 -11.37 13.51 -11.04
N GLY A 349 -10.91 12.33 -10.60
CA GLY A 349 -10.41 12.14 -9.22
C GLY A 349 -9.05 11.42 -9.17
N GLY A 350 -8.73 10.85 -8.01
CA GLY A 350 -7.55 10.01 -7.86
C GLY A 350 -7.62 8.73 -8.69
N LEU A 351 -6.47 8.07 -8.80
CA LEU A 351 -6.29 6.85 -9.58
C LEU A 351 -7.31 5.77 -9.18
N PRO A 352 -7.91 5.05 -10.14
CA PRO A 352 -8.73 3.88 -9.82
C PRO A 352 -7.95 2.87 -8.98
N TRP A 353 -8.64 2.16 -8.07
CA TRP A 353 -7.99 1.12 -7.27
C TRP A 353 -7.38 0.00 -8.13
N GLY A 354 -7.99 -0.29 -9.28
CA GLY A 354 -7.50 -1.28 -10.24
C GLY A 354 -6.21 -0.87 -10.99
N SER A 355 -5.84 0.42 -10.97
CA SER A 355 -4.61 0.91 -11.59
C SER A 355 -3.40 0.57 -10.73
N PRO A 356 -2.32 0.02 -11.33
CA PRO A 356 -1.12 -0.35 -10.59
C PRO A 356 -0.36 0.90 -10.12
N ARG A 357 0.24 0.78 -8.94
CA ARG A 357 1.06 1.81 -8.27
C ARG A 357 2.28 1.17 -7.63
N ILE A 358 3.31 1.95 -7.31
CA ILE A 358 4.36 1.55 -6.38
C ILE A 358 4.28 2.47 -5.17
N ILE A 359 4.03 1.92 -3.98
CA ILE A 359 4.05 2.69 -2.72
C ILE A 359 5.15 2.16 -1.81
N GLY A 360 5.76 3.06 -1.04
CA GLY A 360 6.81 2.71 -0.10
C GLY A 360 6.25 2.03 1.15
N HIS A 361 6.70 0.80 1.43
CA HIS A 361 6.34 0.06 2.65
C HIS A 361 6.94 0.79 3.86
N ARG A 362 6.11 1.23 4.81
CA ARG A 362 6.52 2.11 5.92
C ARG A 362 7.29 3.36 5.48
N GLY A 363 6.97 3.87 4.30
CA GLY A 363 7.62 5.01 3.65
C GLY A 363 8.89 4.66 2.86
N SER A 364 9.97 4.26 3.53
CA SER A 364 11.31 4.06 2.95
C SER A 364 11.69 2.59 2.73
N GLY A 365 10.76 1.67 2.99
CA GLY A 365 10.95 0.23 2.93
C GLY A 365 11.36 -0.38 4.27
N ALA A 366 10.77 -1.52 4.62
CA ALA A 366 10.99 -2.15 5.92
C ALA A 366 12.45 -2.59 6.08
N ARG A 367 13.02 -2.36 7.27
CA ARG A 367 14.26 -3.01 7.68
C ARG A 367 13.90 -4.43 8.10
N HIS A 368 13.82 -5.35 7.15
CA HIS A 368 13.82 -6.76 7.54
C HIS A 368 15.10 -7.02 8.34
N SER A 369 14.97 -7.22 9.65
CA SER A 369 16.02 -7.81 10.47
C SER A 369 16.39 -9.14 9.80
N VAL A 370 17.59 -9.20 9.22
CA VAL A 370 18.16 -10.39 8.59
C VAL A 370 18.11 -11.58 9.56
#